data_AF-A0A316LE25-F1
#
_entry.id   AF-A0A316LE25-F1
#
_cell.length_a   1.000
_cell.length_b   1.000
_cell.length_c   1.000
_cell.angle_alpha   90.00
_cell.angle_beta   90.00
_cell.angle_gamma   90.00
#
_symmetry.space_group_name_H-M   'P 1'
#
loop_
_entity.id
_entity.type
_entity.pdbx_description
1 polymer ?
#
loop_
_entity_poly.entity_id
_entity_poly.type
_entity_poly.pdbx_seq_one_letter_code
_entity_poly.pdbx_strand_id
1 'polypeptide(L)'
;MLEKKNIKYYSCIKKLNIDNSKLHFLQTKEYDNENDNSNVIYTKLDGYKFMFMGDAGVEKEKEILEKYNLSNIDVLKVGHHGSKTSGVRTFINKINPKYSIISVGMNNRLWTS
;
A
#
# COMPACT_ATOMS: atom_id res chain seq x y z
N MET A 1 -7.68 17.77 -15.72
CA MET A 1 -7.54 18.56 -14.47
C MET A 1 -6.07 18.79 -14.09
N LEU A 2 -5.19 17.79 -14.25
CA LEU A 2 -3.74 17.88 -13.96
C LEU A 2 -2.95 18.68 -15.00
N GLU A 3 -3.25 18.51 -16.30
CA GLU A 3 -2.61 19.25 -17.39
C GLU A 3 -2.78 20.77 -17.28
N LYS A 4 -3.98 21.23 -16.87
CA LYS A 4 -4.27 22.66 -16.64
C LYS A 4 -3.42 23.28 -15.52
N LYS A 5 -2.81 22.46 -14.65
CA LYS A 5 -1.95 22.92 -13.54
C LYS A 5 -0.46 22.65 -13.77
N ASN A 6 -0.07 22.18 -14.95
CA ASN A 6 1.31 21.82 -15.29
C ASN A 6 1.96 20.83 -14.30
N ILE A 7 1.14 19.96 -13.70
CA ILE A 7 1.60 18.94 -12.76
C ILE A 7 2.02 17.72 -13.57
N LYS A 8 3.29 17.31 -13.43
CA LYS A 8 3.78 16.06 -14.02
C LYS A 8 3.01 14.89 -13.42
N TYR A 9 2.41 14.07 -14.27
CA TYR A 9 1.74 12.83 -13.89
C TYR A 9 2.42 11.66 -14.61
N TYR A 10 2.36 10.49 -13.99
CA TYR A 10 2.95 9.27 -14.51
C TYR A 10 1.92 8.15 -14.42
N SER A 11 1.70 7.43 -15.52
CA SER A 11 0.88 6.21 -15.57
C SER A 11 1.78 4.97 -15.70
N CYS A 12 1.35 3.85 -15.11
CA CYS A 12 2.01 2.54 -15.22
C CYS A 12 3.51 2.52 -14.86
N ILE A 13 3.94 3.30 -13.87
CA ILE A 13 5.34 3.33 -13.42
C ILE A 13 5.58 2.28 -12.34
N LYS A 14 6.65 1.49 -12.48
CA LYS A 14 7.09 0.55 -11.42
C LYS A 14 7.89 1.24 -10.31
N LYS A 15 8.55 2.36 -10.64
CA LYS A 15 9.44 3.10 -9.74
C LYS A 15 9.39 4.59 -10.07
N LEU A 16 9.40 5.43 -9.03
CA LEU A 16 9.62 6.87 -9.13
C LEU A 16 10.79 7.25 -8.22
N ASN A 17 11.78 7.94 -8.78
CA ASN A 17 12.86 8.51 -8.00
C ASN A 17 12.51 9.98 -7.72
N ILE A 18 12.52 10.38 -6.46
CA ILE A 18 12.35 11.77 -6.01
C ILE A 18 13.55 12.07 -5.13
N ASP A 19 14.47 12.90 -5.61
CA ASP A 19 15.74 13.20 -4.95
C ASP A 19 16.48 11.91 -4.52
N ASN A 20 16.74 11.76 -3.22
CA ASN A 20 17.40 10.59 -2.62
C ASN A 20 16.44 9.44 -2.30
N SER A 21 15.15 9.60 -2.62
CA SER A 21 14.09 8.66 -2.28
C SER A 21 13.65 7.85 -3.49
N LYS A 22 13.34 6.57 -3.28
CA LYS A 22 12.80 5.69 -4.31
C LYS A 22 11.45 5.13 -3.87
N LEU A 23 10.41 5.45 -4.64
CA LEU A 23 9.08 4.92 -4.47
C LEU A 23 8.91 3.75 -5.44
N HIS A 24 8.55 2.59 -4.90
CA HIS A 24 8.23 1.39 -5.66
C HIS A 24 6.71 1.24 -5.69
N PHE A 25 6.15 1.17 -6.88
CA PHE A 25 4.72 0.88 -7.07
C PHE A 25 4.59 -0.61 -7.27
N LEU A 26 3.94 -1.29 -6.33
CA LEU A 26 3.76 -2.73 -6.31
C LEU A 26 2.49 -3.15 -7.07
N GLN A 27 2.19 -2.46 -8.16
CA GLN A 27 1.09 -2.83 -9.05
C GLN A 27 1.37 -4.20 -9.66
N THR A 28 0.43 -5.11 -9.49
CA THR A 28 0.58 -6.51 -9.90
C THR A 28 0.05 -6.78 -11.30
N LYS A 29 -0.78 -5.88 -11.87
CA LYS A 29 -1.41 -5.97 -13.20
C LYS A 29 -1.58 -4.56 -13.82
N GLU A 30 -1.50 -4.48 -15.14
CA GLU A 30 -2.00 -3.33 -15.92
C GLU A 30 -3.49 -3.56 -16.13
N TYR A 31 -4.33 -2.68 -15.58
CA TYR A 31 -5.78 -2.76 -15.73
C TYR A 31 -6.26 -1.56 -16.53
N ASP A 32 -7.09 -1.81 -17.56
CA ASP A 32 -7.73 -0.78 -18.40
C ASP A 32 -8.87 -0.04 -17.69
N ASN A 33 -9.31 -0.50 -16.51
CA ASN A 33 -10.41 0.10 -15.75
C ASN A 33 -9.94 0.80 -14.46
N GLU A 34 -10.31 2.07 -14.32
CA GLU A 34 -9.86 3.01 -13.27
C GLU A 34 -10.28 2.67 -11.83
N ASN A 35 -11.12 1.65 -11.60
CA ASN A 35 -11.82 1.48 -10.32
C ASN A 35 -11.21 0.47 -9.33
N ASP A 36 -10.28 -0.41 -9.74
CA ASP A 36 -9.66 -1.41 -8.84
C ASP A 36 -8.20 -1.11 -8.51
N ASN A 37 -7.74 0.09 -8.84
CA ASN A 37 -6.32 0.43 -8.90
C ASN A 37 -5.81 1.01 -7.57
N SER A 38 -5.83 0.19 -6.52
CA SER A 38 -5.15 0.57 -5.27
C SER A 38 -3.65 0.62 -5.47
N ASN A 39 -3.09 1.83 -5.51
CA ASN A 39 -1.66 2.06 -5.60
C ASN A 39 -0.98 1.64 -4.31
N VAL A 40 -0.46 0.40 -4.27
CA VAL A 40 0.41 -0.04 -3.19
C VAL A 40 1.80 0.52 -3.41
N ILE A 41 2.27 1.32 -2.47
CA ILE A 41 3.58 1.98 -2.53
C ILE A 41 4.46 1.38 -1.45
N TYR A 42 5.65 0.96 -1.85
CA TYR A 42 6.74 0.59 -0.95
C TYR A 42 7.90 1.58 -1.13
N THR A 43 8.45 2.09 -0.03
CA THR A 43 9.61 2.97 -0.11
C THR A 43 10.55 2.78 1.08
N LYS A 44 11.81 3.12 0.87
CA LYS A 44 12.81 3.23 1.92
C LYS A 44 13.21 4.70 2.03
N LEU A 45 12.97 5.29 3.20
CA LEU A 45 13.31 6.69 3.49
C LEU A 45 14.13 6.71 4.77
N ASP A 46 15.34 7.26 4.72
CA ASP A 46 16.23 7.42 5.88
C ASP A 46 16.44 6.13 6.71
N GLY A 47 16.54 4.98 6.03
CA GLY A 47 16.71 3.67 6.66
C GLY A 47 15.41 2.98 7.11
N TYR A 48 14.28 3.68 7.10
CA TYR A 48 12.96 3.15 7.43
C TYR A 48 12.23 2.64 6.20
N LYS A 49 11.52 1.53 6.33
CA LYS A 49 10.64 0.95 5.30
C LYS A 49 9.20 1.38 5.53
N PHE A 50 8.64 2.02 4.53
CA PHE A 50 7.23 2.42 4.51
C PHE A 50 6.48 1.59 3.49
N MET A 51 5.25 1.22 3.83
CA MET A 51 4.32 0.56 2.95
C MET A 51 2.95 1.22 3.06
N PHE A 52 2.40 1.67 1.94
CA PHE A 52 1.10 2.30 1.85
C PHE A 52 0.21 1.44 0.98
N MET A 53 -0.86 0.89 1.56
CA MET A 53 -1.73 -0.06 0.87
C MET A 53 -2.83 0.61 0.03
N GLY A 54 -3.04 1.92 0.14
CA GLY A 54 -4.15 2.60 -0.56
C GLY A 54 -5.49 1.99 -0.15
N ASP A 55 -6.31 1.58 -1.12
CA ASP A 55 -7.57 0.88 -0.88
C ASP A 55 -7.46 -0.66 -1.09
N ALA A 56 -6.24 -1.20 -1.05
CA ALA A 56 -5.99 -2.59 -1.41
C ALA A 56 -6.74 -3.56 -0.49
N GLY A 57 -7.46 -4.50 -1.13
CA GLY A 57 -8.14 -5.60 -0.46
C GLY A 57 -7.31 -6.89 -0.34
N VAL A 58 -7.94 -7.94 0.19
CA VAL A 58 -7.31 -9.24 0.53
C VAL A 58 -6.62 -9.90 -0.67
N GLU A 59 -7.17 -9.79 -1.88
CA GLU A 59 -6.55 -10.37 -3.07
C GLU A 59 -5.20 -9.73 -3.37
N LYS A 60 -5.10 -8.40 -3.22
CA LYS A 60 -3.85 -7.66 -3.46
C LYS A 60 -2.81 -7.99 -2.39
N GLU A 61 -3.23 -8.12 -1.14
CA GLU A 61 -2.37 -8.58 -0.04
C GLU A 61 -1.73 -9.93 -0.36
N LYS A 62 -2.53 -10.90 -0.83
CA LYS A 62 -2.04 -12.22 -1.23
C LYS A 62 -1.06 -12.14 -2.40
N GLU A 63 -1.42 -11.42 -3.46
CA GLU A 63 -0.54 -11.24 -4.63
C GLU A 63 0.81 -10.61 -4.23
N ILE A 64 0.81 -9.66 -3.29
CA ILE A 64 2.04 -9.02 -2.81
C ILE A 64 2.91 -10.02 -2.05
N LEU A 65 2.33 -10.83 -1.17
CA LEU A 65 3.07 -11.84 -0.40
C LEU A 65 3.64 -12.96 -1.28
N GLU A 66 2.97 -13.29 -2.38
CA GLU A 66 3.45 -14.29 -3.34
C GLU A 66 4.57 -13.74 -4.22
N LYS A 67 4.47 -12.47 -4.63
CA LYS A 67 5.38 -11.86 -5.59
C LYS A 67 6.61 -11.19 -4.96
N TYR A 68 6.48 -10.68 -3.74
CA TYR A 68 7.50 -9.88 -3.07
C TYR A 68 7.82 -10.46 -1.70
N ASN A 69 9.12 -10.67 -1.44
CA ASN A 69 9.59 -11.07 -0.12
C ASN A 69 9.73 -9.82 0.79
N LEU A 70 8.59 -9.30 1.26
CA LEU A 70 8.52 -8.12 2.13
C LEU A 70 8.40 -8.55 3.60
N SER A 71 9.32 -8.06 4.43
CA SER A 71 9.30 -8.27 5.88
C SER A 71 9.97 -7.11 6.62
N ASN A 72 9.67 -7.02 7.91
CA ASN A 72 10.19 -6.01 8.83
C ASN A 72 9.95 -4.59 8.28
N ILE A 73 8.70 -4.30 7.94
CA ILE A 73 8.26 -2.96 7.56
C ILE A 73 8.24 -2.08 8.82
N ASP A 74 8.71 -0.84 8.73
CA ASP A 74 8.68 0.05 9.90
C ASP A 74 7.30 0.68 10.05
N VAL A 75 6.73 1.17 8.95
CA VAL A 75 5.42 1.82 8.95
C VAL A 75 4.54 1.24 7.86
N LEU A 76 3.41 0.67 8.25
CA LEU A 76 2.36 0.17 7.35
C LEU A 76 1.12 1.07 7.45
N LYS A 77 0.71 1.72 6.36
CA LYS A 77 -0.64 2.29 6.24
C LYS A 77 -1.56 1.21 5.67
N VAL A 78 -2.44 0.69 6.52
CA VAL A 78 -3.39 -0.38 6.19
C VAL A 78 -4.44 0.14 5.20
N GLY A 79 -4.93 -0.74 4.32
CA GLY A 79 -5.89 -0.39 3.28
C GLY A 79 -7.31 -0.07 3.79
N HIS A 80 -8.18 0.38 2.88
CA HIS A 80 -9.57 0.84 3.11
C HIS A 80 -10.41 -0.05 4.03
N HIS A 81 -10.14 -1.35 4.00
CA HIS A 81 -10.83 -2.33 4.82
C HIS A 81 -9.85 -3.03 5.73
N GLY A 82 -9.33 -2.31 6.74
CA GLY A 82 -8.68 -2.92 7.90
C GLY A 82 -9.57 -3.90 8.69
N SER A 83 -10.66 -4.39 8.09
CA SER A 83 -11.65 -5.27 8.67
C SER A 83 -11.04 -6.60 9.08
N LYS A 84 -11.65 -7.21 10.11
CA LYS A 84 -11.28 -8.42 10.84
C LYS A 84 -11.11 -9.71 10.01
N THR A 85 -10.90 -9.62 8.71
CA THR A 85 -10.74 -10.78 7.84
C THR A 85 -9.41 -11.49 8.11
N SER A 86 -9.42 -12.81 7.97
CA SER A 86 -8.25 -13.67 8.16
C SER A 86 -7.09 -13.32 7.21
N GLY A 87 -7.40 -12.74 6.04
CA GLY A 87 -6.42 -12.27 5.06
C GLY A 87 -5.50 -11.19 5.62
N VAL A 88 -6.09 -10.13 6.18
CA VAL A 88 -5.34 -8.98 6.74
C VAL A 88 -4.43 -9.42 7.88
N ARG A 89 -4.89 -10.31 8.77
CA ARG A 89 -4.05 -10.86 9.85
C ARG A 89 -2.85 -11.63 9.33
N THR A 90 -3.06 -12.47 8.32
CA THR A 90 -1.97 -13.24 7.69
C THR A 90 -0.94 -12.32 7.03
N PHE A 91 -1.42 -11.26 6.39
CA PHE A 91 -0.59 -10.24 5.77
C PHE A 91 0.25 -9.47 6.78
N ILE A 92 -0.39 -8.91 7.81
CA ILE A 92 0.30 -8.19 8.89
C ILE A 92 1.34 -9.08 9.57
N ASN A 93 1.00 -10.34 9.87
CA ASN A 93 1.93 -11.27 10.50
C ASN A 93 3.17 -11.57 9.64
N LYS A 94 3.00 -11.75 8.32
CA LYS A 94 4.13 -12.00 7.42
C LYS A 94 5.02 -10.77 7.25
N ILE A 95 4.41 -9.59 7.15
CA ILE A 95 5.13 -8.34 6.89
C ILE A 95 5.76 -7.77 8.16
N ASN A 96 5.21 -8.12 9.32
CA ASN A 96 5.68 -7.79 10.65
C ASN A 96 5.98 -6.28 10.81
N PRO A 97 4.98 -5.40 10.66
CA PRO A 97 5.18 -3.97 10.76
C PRO A 97 5.46 -3.52 12.20
N LYS A 98 6.39 -2.58 12.41
CA LYS A 98 6.60 -1.97 13.75
C LYS A 98 5.45 -1.03 14.13
N TYR A 99 4.94 -0.26 13.17
CA TYR A 99 3.83 0.67 13.33
C TYR A 99 2.80 0.43 12.23
N SER A 100 1.52 0.43 12.60
CA SER A 100 0.41 0.34 11.65
C SER A 100 -0.53 1.54 11.80
N ILE A 101 -0.81 2.22 10.69
CA ILE A 101 -1.69 3.38 10.62
C ILE A 101 -2.97 2.95 9.90
N ILE A 102 -4.10 3.13 10.56
CA ILE A 102 -5.42 2.80 10.01
C ILE A 102 -6.21 4.10 9.94
N SER A 103 -6.72 4.42 8.75
CA SER A 103 -7.59 5.57 8.55
C SER A 103 -9.04 5.07 8.48
N VAL A 104 -9.66 4.88 9.63
CA VAL A 104 -11.11 4.64 9.74
C VAL A 104 -11.75 5.82 10.45
N GLY A 105 -12.96 6.21 10.01
CA GLY A 105 -13.75 7.20 10.73
C GLY A 105 -13.96 6.76 12.19
N MET A 106 -14.09 7.73 13.10
CA MET A 106 -14.10 7.58 14.56
C MET A 106 -15.18 6.63 15.12
N ASN A 107 -16.00 6.02 14.26
CA ASN A 107 -17.12 5.16 14.63
C ASN A 107 -17.10 3.77 13.95
N ASN A 108 -15.98 3.36 13.34
CA ASN A 108 -15.92 2.06 12.65
C ASN A 108 -15.51 0.95 13.62
N ARG A 109 -16.50 0.16 14.05
CA ARG A 109 -16.44 -0.95 15.03
C ARG A 109 -15.65 -2.20 14.55
N LEU A 110 -14.77 -2.03 13.57
CA LEU A 110 -14.05 -3.12 12.89
C LEU A 110 -12.67 -3.42 13.49
N TRP A 111 -12.20 -2.65 14.47
CA TRP A 111 -10.94 -2.87 15.19
C TRP A 111 -11.17 -3.02 16.69
N THR A 112 -11.68 -4.18 17.09
CA THR A 112 -11.62 -4.65 18.47
C THR A 112 -11.33 -6.14 18.46
N SER A 113 -10.42 -6.57 19.35
CA SER A 113 -9.87 -7.91 19.61
C SER A 113 -8.67 -8.36 18.78
#